data_AF-A0A3B8ZK65-F1
#
_entry.id   AF-A0A3B8ZK65-F1
#
_cell.length_a   1.000
_cell.length_b   1.000
_cell.length_c   1.000
_cell.angle_alpha   90.00
_cell.angle_beta   90.00
_cell.angle_gamma   90.00
#
_symmetry.space_group_name_H-M   'P 1'
#
loop_
_entity.id
_entity.type
_entity.pdbx_description
1 polymer ?
#
loop_
_entity_poly.entity_id
_entity_poly.type
_entity_poly.pdbx_seq_one_letter_code
_entity_poly.pdbx_strand_id
1 'polypeptide(L)'
;IVMMGMGEPLANLDSVLSALQVASDSQGLGISPRRITISTVGIPAAIKRLAEHHTPYQLAISLHAPSDQLRDRLVPVNRKIGIAAIMAAADEYFQATSRRITFEYVLLAGLNDGPKHAEQLG
;
A
#
# COMPACT_ATOMS: atom_id res chain seq x y z
N ILE A 1 -4.22 13.17 -4.89
CA ILE A 1 -3.62 12.29 -5.94
C ILE A 1 -3.67 10.87 -5.42
N VAL A 2 -4.01 9.89 -6.26
CA VAL A 2 -3.92 8.47 -5.90
C VAL A 2 -2.99 7.77 -6.89
N MET A 3 -1.96 7.08 -6.38
CA MET A 3 -1.00 6.33 -7.19
C MET A 3 -1.52 4.90 -7.40
N MET A 4 -2.55 4.77 -8.23
CA MET A 4 -3.24 3.50 -8.57
C MET A 4 -3.34 3.27 -10.07
N GLY A 5 -2.44 3.91 -10.84
CA GLY A 5 -2.34 3.73 -12.29
C GLY A 5 -1.58 2.45 -12.66
N MET A 6 -0.78 2.53 -13.72
CA MET A 6 0.06 1.40 -14.12
C MET A 6 1.34 1.31 -13.28
N GLY A 7 1.69 0.09 -12.88
CA GLY A 7 2.95 -0.24 -12.20
C GLY A 7 2.85 -0.27 -10.66
N GLU A 8 3.95 -0.68 -10.03
CA GLU A 8 4.10 -0.71 -8.57
C GLU A 8 4.86 0.55 -8.12
N PRO A 9 4.22 1.54 -7.47
CA PRO A 9 4.85 2.80 -7.11
C PRO A 9 6.11 2.63 -6.25
N LEU A 10 6.11 1.69 -5.29
CA LEU A 10 7.25 1.53 -4.39
C LEU A 10 8.46 0.86 -5.05
N ALA A 11 8.29 0.19 -6.19
CA ALA A 11 9.40 -0.30 -6.99
C ALA A 11 10.15 0.84 -7.71
N ASN A 12 9.55 2.03 -7.80
CA ASN A 12 10.15 3.24 -8.37
C ASN A 12 10.08 4.43 -7.38
N LEU A 13 10.37 4.15 -6.10
CA LEU A 13 10.12 5.08 -5.00
C LEU A 13 10.77 6.46 -5.22
N ASP A 14 12.03 6.51 -5.67
CA ASP A 14 12.74 7.77 -5.88
C ASP A 14 12.04 8.70 -6.87
N SER A 15 11.63 8.15 -8.01
CA SER A 15 10.93 8.93 -9.04
C SER A 15 9.54 9.34 -8.56
N VAL A 16 8.85 8.47 -7.83
CA VAL A 16 7.55 8.77 -7.22
C VAL A 16 7.68 9.92 -6.24
N LEU A 17 8.65 9.88 -5.31
CA LEU A 17 8.85 10.93 -4.32
C LEU A 17 9.20 12.27 -4.96
N SER A 18 10.07 12.28 -5.98
CA SER A 18 10.39 13.49 -6.74
C SER A 18 9.15 14.10 -7.39
N ALA A 19 8.32 13.29 -8.06
CA ALA A 19 7.08 13.76 -8.68
C ALA A 19 6.07 14.27 -7.64
N LEU A 20 5.92 13.59 -6.50
CA LEU A 20 5.01 14.00 -5.43
C LEU A 20 5.48 15.26 -4.71
N GLN A 21 6.79 15.49 -4.62
CA GLN A 21 7.34 16.74 -4.11
C GLN A 21 6.94 17.92 -4.99
N VAL A 22 7.08 17.80 -6.32
CA VAL A 22 6.63 18.83 -7.27
C VAL A 22 5.11 19.04 -7.18
N ALA A 23 4.32 17.97 -7.07
CA ALA A 23 2.87 18.09 -6.91
C ALA A 23 2.46 18.76 -5.60
N SER A 24 3.28 18.64 -4.55
CA SER A 24 3.02 19.21 -3.23
C SER A 24 3.57 20.63 -3.08
N ASP A 25 4.44 21.07 -3.98
CA ASP A 25 5.05 22.40 -3.93
C ASP A 25 3.97 23.48 -4.05
N SER A 26 4.08 24.51 -3.19
CA SER A 26 3.19 25.68 -3.17
C SER A 26 3.24 26.51 -4.46
N GLN A 27 4.35 26.48 -5.19
CA GLN A 27 4.51 27.11 -6.50
C GLN A 27 4.10 26.17 -7.66
N GLY A 28 3.87 24.89 -7.34
CA GLY A 28 3.36 23.88 -8.26
C GLY A 28 1.85 23.71 -8.13
N LEU A 29 1.40 22.47 -7.91
CA LEU A 29 -0.02 22.16 -7.75
C LEU A 29 -0.55 22.42 -6.33
N GLY A 30 0.32 22.66 -5.35
CA GLY A 30 -0.06 22.99 -3.97
C GLY A 30 -0.86 21.90 -3.24
N ILE A 31 -0.75 20.64 -3.68
CA ILE A 31 -1.57 19.55 -3.14
C ILE A 31 -0.97 19.10 -1.81
N SER A 32 -1.75 19.21 -0.73
CA SER A 32 -1.31 18.71 0.58
C SER A 32 -0.90 17.22 0.48
N PRO A 33 0.30 16.82 0.97
CA PRO A 33 0.72 15.42 1.02
C PRO A 33 -0.27 14.50 1.74
N ARG A 34 -1.06 15.05 2.68
CA ARG A 34 -2.13 14.34 3.39
C ARG A 34 -3.28 13.90 2.50
N ARG A 35 -3.40 14.45 1.28
CA ARG A 35 -4.38 14.10 0.23
C ARG A 35 -3.76 13.27 -0.90
N ILE A 36 -2.57 12.73 -0.67
CA ILE A 36 -1.86 11.88 -1.61
C ILE A 36 -1.81 10.47 -1.03
N THR A 37 -2.29 9.49 -1.81
CA THR A 37 -2.30 8.08 -1.43
C THR A 37 -1.37 7.31 -2.35
N ILE A 38 -0.40 6.61 -1.78
CA ILE A 38 0.49 5.68 -2.49
C ILE A 38 -0.06 4.28 -2.28
N SER A 39 -0.50 3.61 -3.36
CA SER A 39 -0.88 2.19 -3.30
C SER A 39 0.34 1.31 -3.57
N THR A 40 0.36 0.11 -2.99
CA THR A 40 1.40 -0.90 -3.18
C THR A 40 0.85 -2.31 -3.05
N VAL A 41 1.45 -3.25 -3.78
CA VAL A 41 1.24 -4.70 -3.60
C VAL A 41 1.86 -5.23 -2.29
N GLY A 42 2.52 -4.38 -1.51
CA GLY A 42 3.04 -4.70 -0.19
C GLY A 42 4.48 -5.20 -0.22
N ILE A 43 5.43 -4.36 -0.60
CA ILE A 43 6.88 -4.67 -0.56
C ILE A 43 7.46 -4.16 0.77
N PRO A 44 7.75 -5.01 1.77
CA PRO A 44 8.07 -4.57 3.12
C PRO A 44 9.26 -3.61 3.20
N ALA A 45 10.36 -3.92 2.52
CA ALA A 45 11.55 -3.08 2.49
C ALA A 45 11.28 -1.69 1.91
N ALA A 46 10.41 -1.60 0.90
CA ALA A 46 10.09 -0.32 0.26
C ALA A 46 9.09 0.51 1.09
N ILE A 47 8.17 -0.14 1.81
CA ILE A 47 7.29 0.52 2.78
C ILE A 47 8.12 1.14 3.92
N LYS A 48 9.08 0.38 4.47
CA LYS A 48 10.01 0.87 5.49
C LYS A 48 10.81 2.07 4.99
N ARG A 49 11.37 1.97 3.78
CA ARG A 49 12.08 3.07 3.13
C ARG A 49 11.18 4.29 2.93
N LEU A 50 9.92 4.12 2.53
CA LEU A 50 8.96 5.22 2.43
C LEU A 50 8.73 5.91 3.80
N ALA A 51 8.67 5.13 4.88
CA ALA A 51 8.47 5.64 6.24
C ALA A 51 9.60 6.59 6.67
N GLU A 52 10.85 6.31 6.27
CA GLU A 52 12.04 7.13 6.59
C GLU A 52 11.94 8.57 6.06
N HIS A 53 11.10 8.84 5.06
CA HIS A 53 10.90 10.19 4.52
C HIS A 53 9.98 11.07 5.38
N HIS A 54 9.30 10.51 6.40
CA HIS A 54 8.43 11.23 7.36
C HIS A 54 7.37 12.16 6.72
N THR A 55 7.10 11.99 5.43
CA THR A 55 6.14 12.81 4.69
C THR A 55 4.75 12.22 4.90
N PRO A 56 3.70 13.02 5.19
CA PRO A 56 2.43 12.50 5.68
C PRO A 56 1.51 11.97 4.57
N TYR A 57 2.06 11.19 3.64
CA TYR A 57 1.33 10.45 2.62
C TYR A 57 0.38 9.43 3.27
N GLN A 58 -0.70 9.07 2.57
CA GLN A 58 -1.52 7.92 2.92
C GLN A 58 -0.94 6.67 2.25
N LEU A 59 -0.95 5.54 2.95
CA LEU A 59 -0.54 4.26 2.39
C LEU A 59 -1.78 3.40 2.13
N ALA A 60 -1.91 2.88 0.91
CA ALA A 60 -2.88 1.85 0.56
C ALA A 60 -2.14 0.54 0.24
N ILE A 61 -2.63 -0.58 0.74
CA ILE A 61 -2.03 -1.90 0.53
C ILE A 61 -3.05 -2.76 -0.22
N SER A 62 -2.69 -3.21 -1.41
CA SER A 62 -3.47 -4.14 -2.23
C SER A 62 -3.39 -5.56 -1.65
N LEU A 63 -4.23 -5.83 -0.64
CA LEU A 63 -4.21 -7.08 0.13
C LEU A 63 -4.94 -8.21 -0.58
N HIS A 64 -6.22 -7.98 -0.92
CA HIS A 64 -7.08 -8.83 -1.78
C HIS A 64 -7.33 -10.28 -1.32
N ALA A 65 -6.78 -10.72 -0.20
CA ALA A 65 -7.02 -12.06 0.34
C ALA A 65 -6.75 -12.08 1.85
N PRO A 66 -7.48 -12.89 2.64
CA PRO A 66 -7.30 -12.98 4.09
C PRO A 66 -6.29 -14.06 4.51
N SER A 67 -5.74 -14.84 3.57
CA SER A 67 -4.76 -15.90 3.84
C SER A 67 -3.69 -15.97 2.77
N ASP A 68 -2.48 -16.41 3.15
CA ASP A 68 -1.36 -16.54 2.21
C ASP A 68 -1.69 -17.48 1.06
N GLN A 69 -2.36 -18.59 1.31
CA GLN A 69 -2.74 -19.55 0.25
C GLN A 69 -3.59 -18.89 -0.84
N LEU A 70 -4.57 -18.06 -0.46
CA LEU A 70 -5.41 -17.36 -1.43
C LEU A 70 -4.64 -16.21 -2.08
N ARG A 71 -3.86 -15.46 -1.29
CA ARG A 71 -3.09 -14.33 -1.78
C ARG A 71 -2.00 -14.75 -2.76
N ASP A 72 -1.36 -15.91 -2.57
CA ASP A 72 -0.39 -16.49 -3.48
C ASP A 72 -0.96 -16.80 -4.86
N ARG A 73 -2.28 -17.03 -4.95
CA ARG A 73 -2.99 -17.23 -6.22
C ARG A 73 -3.32 -15.91 -6.90
N LEU A 74 -3.76 -14.92 -6.12
CA LEU A 74 -4.23 -13.62 -6.64
C LEU A 74 -3.09 -12.64 -6.93
N VAL A 75 -2.09 -12.61 -6.06
CA VAL A 75 -0.96 -11.68 -6.05
C VAL A 75 0.33 -12.51 -5.92
N PRO A 76 0.89 -13.05 -7.03
CA PRO A 76 1.97 -14.06 -6.99
C PRO A 76 3.24 -13.65 -6.23
N VAL A 77 3.50 -12.35 -6.09
CA VAL A 77 4.62 -11.83 -5.29
C VAL A 77 4.53 -12.23 -3.81
N ASN A 78 3.31 -12.52 -3.32
CA ASN A 78 3.08 -12.93 -1.93
C ASN A 78 3.87 -14.17 -1.51
N ARG A 79 4.13 -15.11 -2.43
CA ARG A 79 4.87 -16.35 -2.14
C ARG A 79 6.26 -16.11 -1.54
N LYS A 80 6.85 -14.94 -1.82
CA LYS A 80 8.17 -14.54 -1.31
C LYS A 80 8.07 -13.64 -0.07
N ILE A 81 6.92 -13.02 0.15
CA ILE A 81 6.75 -11.94 1.13
C ILE A 81 5.96 -12.43 2.35
N GLY A 82 4.80 -13.04 2.12
CA GLY A 82 3.83 -13.42 3.15
C GLY A 82 3.05 -12.22 3.71
N ILE A 83 1.78 -12.43 4.06
CA ILE A 83 0.91 -11.38 4.62
C ILE A 83 1.48 -10.81 5.92
N ALA A 84 2.03 -11.66 6.80
CA ALA A 84 2.56 -11.22 8.09
C ALA A 84 3.66 -10.16 7.95
N ALA A 85 4.57 -10.30 6.98
CA ALA A 85 5.63 -9.32 6.73
C ALA A 85 5.08 -7.99 6.19
N ILE A 86 4.00 -8.05 5.41
CA ILE A 86 3.30 -6.86 4.91
C ILE A 86 2.65 -6.11 6.07
N MET A 87 1.94 -6.82 6.95
CA MET A 87 1.30 -6.22 8.12
C MET A 87 2.32 -5.59 9.06
N ALA A 88 3.45 -6.27 9.33
CA ALA A 88 4.52 -5.71 10.15
C ALA A 88 5.11 -4.41 9.55
N ALA A 89 5.34 -4.36 8.24
CA ALA A 89 5.82 -3.14 7.58
C ALA A 89 4.76 -2.03 7.57
N ALA A 90 3.48 -2.40 7.46
CA ALA A 90 2.37 -1.48 7.58
C ALA A 90 2.33 -0.86 8.99
N ASP A 91 2.44 -1.67 10.04
CA ASP A 91 2.51 -1.20 11.42
C ASP A 91 3.70 -0.26 11.63
N GLU A 92 4.89 -0.61 11.13
CA GLU A 92 6.07 0.26 11.19
C GLU A 92 5.84 1.61 10.48
N TYR A 93 5.19 1.60 9.32
CA TYR A 93 4.81 2.84 8.62
C TYR A 93 3.83 3.69 9.43
N PHE A 94 2.83 3.06 10.05
CA PHE A 94 1.89 3.76 10.93
C PHE A 94 2.62 4.37 12.13
N GLN A 95 3.52 3.64 12.79
CA GLN A 95 4.27 4.16 13.93
C GLN A 95 5.15 5.35 13.56
N ALA A 96 5.83 5.30 12.41
CA ALA A 96 6.71 6.38 11.97
C ALA A 96 5.95 7.65 11.54
N THR A 97 4.72 7.50 11.01
CA THR A 97 4.04 8.62 10.32
C THR A 97 2.71 9.04 10.96
N SER A 98 2.15 8.20 11.84
CA SER A 98 0.78 8.32 12.36
C SER A 98 -0.29 8.47 11.27
N ARG A 99 -0.02 7.96 10.06
CA ARG A 99 -0.92 8.05 8.91
C ARG A 99 -1.74 6.79 8.78
N ARG A 100 -3.05 6.96 8.57
CA ARG A 100 -3.98 5.87 8.34
C ARG A 100 -3.53 5.03 7.15
N ILE A 101 -3.59 3.71 7.33
CA ILE A 101 -3.37 2.72 6.29
C ILE A 101 -4.72 2.24 5.80
N THR A 102 -4.84 2.07 4.49
CA THR A 102 -6.03 1.52 3.84
C THR A 102 -5.68 0.17 3.24
N PHE A 103 -6.51 -0.84 3.48
CA PHE A 103 -6.36 -2.13 2.81
C PHE A 103 -7.36 -2.20 1.67
N GLU A 104 -6.85 -2.44 0.47
CA GLU A 104 -7.67 -2.58 -0.73
C GLU A 104 -8.00 -4.06 -0.93
N TYR A 105 -9.27 -4.33 -1.23
CA TYR A 105 -9.79 -5.67 -1.38
C TYR A 105 -10.71 -5.73 -2.60
N VAL A 106 -10.20 -6.24 -3.72
CA VAL A 106 -11.03 -6.51 -4.89
C VAL A 106 -11.92 -7.72 -4.61
N LEU A 107 -13.21 -7.62 -4.92
CA LEU A 107 -14.14 -8.74 -4.79
C LEU A 107 -14.20 -9.49 -6.12
N LEU A 108 -13.79 -10.75 -6.07
CA LEU A 108 -13.75 -11.68 -7.19
C LEU A 108 -14.76 -12.80 -6.91
N ALA A 109 -15.78 -12.87 -7.77
CA ALA A 109 -16.93 -13.75 -7.59
C ALA A 109 -16.52 -15.22 -7.37
N GLY A 110 -16.95 -15.78 -6.23
CA GLY A 110 -16.70 -17.17 -5.86
C GLY A 110 -15.25 -17.48 -5.46
N LEU A 111 -14.39 -16.46 -5.34
CA LEU A 111 -12.96 -16.64 -5.08
C LEU A 111 -12.53 -16.04 -3.74
N ASN A 112 -12.89 -14.79 -3.46
CA ASN A 112 -12.51 -14.10 -2.22
C ASN A 112 -13.65 -13.28 -1.60
N ASP A 113 -14.89 -13.44 -2.07
CA ASP A 113 -16.05 -12.60 -1.72
C ASP A 113 -17.06 -13.28 -0.76
N GLY A 114 -16.85 -14.56 -0.43
CA GLY A 114 -17.73 -15.30 0.49
C GLY A 114 -17.62 -14.89 1.98
N PRO A 115 -18.66 -15.15 2.81
CA PRO A 115 -18.67 -14.77 4.24
C PRO A 115 -17.47 -15.28 5.04
N LYS A 116 -17.03 -16.51 4.78
CA LYS A 116 -15.84 -17.10 5.42
C LYS A 116 -14.58 -16.24 5.20
N HIS A 117 -14.42 -15.64 4.02
CA HIS A 117 -13.26 -14.79 3.74
C HIS A 117 -13.33 -13.47 4.50
N ALA A 118 -14.54 -12.92 4.69
CA ALA A 118 -14.73 -11.73 5.51
C ALA A 118 -14.39 -12.01 6.99
N GLU A 119 -14.87 -13.13 7.55
CA GLU A 119 -14.54 -13.55 8.92
C GLU A 119 -13.03 -13.78 9.12
N GLN A 120 -12.34 -14.34 8.12
CA GLN A 120 -10.89 -14.52 8.18
C GLN A 120 -10.12 -13.20 8.05
N LEU A 121 -10.70 -12.19 7.40
CA LEU A 121 -10.07 -10.89 7.20
C LEU A 121 -10.06 -10.06 8.50
N GLY A 122 -11.04 -10.26 9.38
CA GLY A 122 -11.23 -9.55 10.64
C GLY A 122 -12.47 -8.68 10.61
#